data_AF-A0A1B8ZJS1-F1
#
_entry.id   AF-A0A1B8ZJS1-F1
#
_cell.length_a   1.000
_cell.length_b   1.000
_cell.length_c   1.000
_cell.angle_alpha   90.00
_cell.angle_beta   90.00
_cell.angle_gamma   90.00
#
_symmetry.space_group_name_H-M   'P 1'
#
loop_
_entity.id
_entity.type
_entity.pdbx_description
1 polymer ?
#
loop_
_entity_poly.entity_id
_entity_poly.type
_entity_poly.pdbx_seq_one_letter_code
_entity_poly.pdbx_strand_id
1 'polypeptide(L)' 'GCPIEVTDLDEAIRITADYKEYRHKEKSFSEFDKRQNAYWTDMYEKLTALKKQSLTIKISER' A
#
# COMPACT_ATOMS: atom_id res chain seq x y z
N GLY A 1 12.65 -4.64 -10.51
CA GLY A 1 11.34 -4.05 -10.20
C GLY A 1 11.04 -2.95 -11.20
N CYS A 2 9.77 -2.57 -11.35
CA CYS A 2 9.37 -1.42 -12.16
C CYS A 2 9.29 -0.19 -11.25
N PRO A 3 9.85 0.98 -11.62
CA PRO A 3 9.63 2.22 -10.90
C PRO A 3 8.14 2.58 -10.88
N ILE A 4 7.67 3.13 -9.76
CA ILE A 4 6.29 3.61 -9.59
C ILE A 4 6.38 5.08 -9.22
N GLU A 5 5.66 5.92 -9.96
CA GLU A 5 5.44 7.31 -9.61
C GLU A 5 4.17 7.43 -8.76
N VAL A 6 4.28 8.10 -7.60
CA VAL A 6 3.15 8.35 -6.70
C VAL A 6 2.81 9.83 -6.78
N THR A 7 1.72 10.14 -7.47
CA THR A 7 1.24 11.52 -7.69
C THR A 7 0.44 12.07 -6.51
N ASP A 8 -0.30 11.20 -5.81
CA ASP A 8 -1.00 11.49 -4.57
C ASP A 8 -0.74 10.37 -3.55
N LEU A 9 0.03 10.69 -2.51
CA LEU A 9 0.44 9.72 -1.50
C LEU A 9 -0.72 9.32 -0.57
N ASP A 10 -1.64 10.25 -0.29
CA ASP A 10 -2.75 9.98 0.63
C ASP A 10 -3.79 9.08 -0.04
N GLU A 11 -4.10 9.37 -1.30
CA GLU A 11 -5.00 8.56 -2.10
C GLU A 11 -4.42 7.16 -2.36
N ALA A 12 -3.11 7.06 -2.63
CA ALA A 12 -2.45 5.77 -2.80
C ALA A 12 -2.50 4.91 -1.52
N ILE A 13 -2.31 5.51 -0.34
CA ILE A 13 -2.45 4.79 0.94
C ILE A 13 -3.89 4.32 1.14
N ARG A 14 -4.89 5.17 0.83
CA ARG A 14 -6.31 4.83 0.96
C ARG A 14 -6.67 3.63 0.09
N ILE A 15 -6.29 3.66 -1.19
CA ILE A 15 -6.56 2.57 -2.14
C ILE A 15 -5.90 1.27 -1.63
N THR A 16 -4.63 1.30 -1.29
CA THR A 16 -3.92 0.08 -0.86
C THR A 16 -4.44 -0.50 0.46
N ALA A 17 -4.99 0.33 1.35
CA ALA A 17 -5.68 -0.13 2.55
C ALA A 17 -6.97 -0.92 2.24
N ASP A 18 -7.75 -0.47 1.24
CA ASP A 18 -8.99 -1.14 0.83
C ASP A 18 -8.69 -2.50 0.15
N TYR A 19 -7.68 -2.53 -0.72
CA TYR A 19 -7.37 -3.73 -1.51
C TYR A 19 -6.62 -4.82 -0.75
N LYS A 20 -5.85 -4.49 0.29
CA LYS A 20 -5.14 -5.53 1.08
C LYS A 20 -6.13 -6.45 1.81
N GLU A 21 -7.35 -5.99 2.11
CA GLU A 21 -8.36 -6.77 2.83
C GLU A 21 -9.34 -7.50 1.92
N TYR A 22 -9.27 -7.23 0.60
CA TYR A 22 -10.14 -7.84 -0.39
C TYR A 22 -9.85 -9.34 -0.55
N ARG A 23 -10.86 -10.17 -0.34
CA ARG A 23 -10.81 -11.63 -0.55
C ARG A 23 -12.07 -12.11 -1.25
N HIS A 24 -11.91 -12.96 -2.24
CA HIS A 24 -13.05 -13.60 -2.90
C HIS A 24 -13.68 -14.62 -1.95
N LYS A 25 -15.02 -14.70 -1.95
CA LYS A 25 -15.75 -15.67 -1.12
C LYS A 25 -15.57 -17.11 -1.60
N GLU A 26 -15.18 -17.29 -2.86
CA GLU A 26 -14.99 -18.59 -3.49
C GLU A 26 -13.55 -19.09 -3.31
N LYS A 27 -13.40 -20.31 -2.77
CA LYS A 27 -12.10 -20.93 -2.47
C LYS A 27 -11.23 -21.21 -3.70
N SER A 28 -11.82 -21.19 -4.89
CA SER A 28 -11.16 -21.41 -6.19
C SER A 28 -10.06 -20.40 -6.49
N PHE A 29 -10.11 -19.19 -5.90
CA PHE A 29 -9.12 -18.13 -6.12
C PHE A 29 -8.07 -18.00 -5.01
N SER A 30 -7.97 -18.98 -4.10
CA SER A 30 -7.15 -18.84 -2.89
C SER A 30 -5.68 -18.50 -3.13
N GLU A 31 -5.04 -19.01 -4.18
CA GLU A 31 -3.65 -18.67 -4.50
C GLU A 31 -3.50 -17.28 -5.10
N PHE A 32 -4.47 -16.84 -5.91
CA PHE A 32 -4.49 -15.48 -6.45
C PHE A 32 -4.73 -14.45 -5.34
N ASP A 33 -5.69 -14.72 -4.46
CA ASP A 33 -6.00 -13.86 -3.31
C ASP A 33 -4.80 -13.72 -2.37
N LYS A 34 -4.04 -14.78 -2.13
CA LYS A 34 -2.79 -14.71 -1.35
C LYS A 34 -1.76 -13.79 -2.00
N ARG A 35 -1.58 -13.89 -3.33
CA ARG A 35 -0.62 -13.05 -4.07
C ARG A 35 -1.03 -11.58 -4.05
N GLN A 36 -2.31 -11.31 -4.28
CA GLN A 36 -2.86 -9.95 -4.23
C GLN A 36 -2.74 -9.37 -2.83
N ASN A 37 -3.11 -10.13 -1.79
CA ASN A 37 -2.98 -9.69 -0.40
C ASN A 37 -1.52 -9.36 -0.04
N ALA A 38 -0.57 -10.21 -0.41
CA ALA A 38 0.85 -9.94 -0.17
C ALA A 38 1.32 -8.67 -0.90
N TYR A 39 0.95 -8.51 -2.17
CA TYR A 39 1.29 -7.33 -2.96
C TYR A 39 0.71 -6.03 -2.37
N TRP A 40 -0.59 -6.01 -2.07
CA TRP A 40 -1.25 -4.81 -1.55
C TRP A 40 -0.79 -4.46 -0.14
N THR A 41 -0.48 -5.46 0.69
CA THR A 41 0.09 -5.24 2.03
C THR A 41 1.47 -4.60 1.93
N ASP A 42 2.36 -5.15 1.10
CA ASP A 42 3.71 -4.60 0.88
C ASP A 42 3.65 -3.14 0.35
N MET A 43 2.75 -2.86 -0.59
CA MET A 43 2.55 -1.49 -1.09
C MET A 43 2.04 -0.53 -0.01
N TYR A 44 1.03 -0.94 0.77
CA TYR A 44 0.47 -0.12 1.85
C TYR A 44 1.53 0.24 2.91
N GLU A 45 2.34 -0.74 3.31
CA GLU A 45 3.40 -0.55 4.30
C GLU A 45 4.46 0.44 3.80
N LYS A 46 4.90 0.28 2.55
CA LYS A 46 5.90 1.17 1.92
C LYS A 46 5.39 2.60 1.81
N LEU A 47 4.16 2.81 1.32
CA LEU A 47 3.56 4.14 1.20
C LEU A 47 3.37 4.81 2.57
N THR A 48 2.94 4.04 3.58
CA THR A 48 2.80 4.55 4.95
C THR A 48 4.16 4.94 5.55
N ALA A 49 5.21 4.15 5.31
CA ALA A 49 6.56 4.48 5.73
C ALA A 49 7.07 5.77 5.08
N LEU A 50 6.84 5.96 3.78
CA LEU A 50 7.17 7.19 3.06
C LEU A 50 6.46 8.40 3.68
N LYS A 51 5.16 8.31 3.95
CA LYS A 51 4.39 9.41 4.58
C LYS A 51 4.96 9.78 5.95
N LYS A 52 5.32 8.79 6.78
CA LYS A 52 5.95 9.02 8.09
C LYS A 52 7.29 9.73 7.95
N GLN A 53 8.14 9.30 7.03
CA GLN A 53 9.45 9.92 6.78
C GLN A 53 9.29 11.38 6.32
N SER A 54 8.36 11.66 5.39
CA SER A 54 8.07 13.04 4.96
C SER A 54 7.57 13.93 6.11
N LEU A 55 6.77 13.39 7.03
CA LEU A 55 6.32 14.12 8.21
C LEU A 55 7.49 14.42 9.17
N THR A 56 8.37 13.43 9.40
CA THR A 56 9.56 13.61 10.24
C THR A 56 10.48 14.70 9.70
N ILE A 57 10.72 14.72 8.37
CA ILE A 57 11.54 15.76 7.72
C ILE A 57 10.90 17.14 7.92
N LYS A 58 9.60 17.28 7.68
CA LYS A 58 8.87 18.55 7.86
C LYS A 58 8.89 19.08 9.29
N ILE A 59 9.01 18.22 10.30
CA ILE A 59 9.13 18.62 11.70
C ILE A 59 10.55 19.09 12.02
N SER A 60 11.56 18.43 11.46
CA SER A 60 12.97 18.79 11.67
C SER A 60 13.37 20.10 10.97
N GLU A 61 12.60 20.56 9.98
CA GLU A 61 12.81 21.82 9.26
C GLU A 61 12.07 23.03 9.87
N ARG A 62 11.28 22.82 10.94
CA ARG A 62 10.56 23.88 11.67
C ARG A 62 11.32 24.33 12.90
#